data_AF-A0A3M6TQH0-F1
#
_entry.id   AF-A0A3M6TQH0-F1
#
_cell.length_a   1.000
_cell.length_b   1.000
_cell.length_c   1.000
_cell.angle_alpha   90.00
_cell.angle_beta   90.00
_cell.angle_gamma   90.00
#
_symmetry.space_group_name_H-M   'P 1'
#
loop_
_entity.id
_entity.type
_entity.pdbx_description
1 polymer ?
#
loop_
_entity_poly.entity_id
_entity_poly.type
_entity_poly.pdbx_seq_one_letter_code
_entity_poly.pdbx_strand_id
1 'polypeptide(L)'
;MRLWVSHMGHQFFKINEDLATASVYRNEGNEALEKGDFINALHFYTEGIKTNCNEKELKAKLYNDRAIAHFKLGNHQDSLIDAEAAIELNPTFLEAIVRGATACVELKKFEEAITWCDKGLAVSFEGIFHF
;
A
#
# COMPACT_ATOMS: atom_id res chain seq x y z
N MET A 1 39.12 5.62 -7.21
CA MET A 1 37.84 6.36 -7.14
C MET A 1 36.93 6.21 -8.37
N ARG A 2 37.41 5.99 -9.61
CA ARG A 2 36.53 5.94 -10.81
C ARG A 2 35.53 4.77 -10.88
N LEU A 3 35.86 3.60 -10.32
CA LEU A 3 34.96 2.43 -10.36
C LEU A 3 33.73 2.59 -9.44
N TRP A 4 33.86 3.31 -8.34
CA TRP A 4 32.78 3.52 -7.36
C TRP A 4 31.69 4.45 -7.89
N VAL A 5 32.06 5.50 -8.62
CA VAL A 5 31.12 6.47 -9.21
C VAL A 5 30.31 5.83 -10.36
N SER A 6 30.94 4.97 -11.17
CA SER A 6 30.26 4.26 -12.25
C SER A 6 29.25 3.22 -11.72
N HIS A 7 29.63 2.45 -10.69
CA HIS A 7 28.74 1.44 -10.10
C HIS A 7 27.54 2.09 -9.39
N MET A 8 27.77 3.16 -8.62
CA MET A 8 26.67 3.94 -8.01
C MET A 8 25.74 4.55 -9.06
N GLY A 9 26.26 5.04 -10.18
CA GLY A 9 25.45 5.58 -11.27
C GLY A 9 24.50 4.55 -11.89
N HIS A 10 24.99 3.33 -12.16
CA HIS A 10 24.15 2.24 -12.67
C HIS A 10 23.11 1.77 -11.64
N GLN A 11 23.49 1.67 -10.36
CA GLN A 11 22.57 1.27 -9.30
C GLN A 11 21.49 2.33 -9.07
N PHE A 12 21.86 3.62 -9.09
CA PHE A 12 20.91 4.74 -9.00
C PHE A 12 19.95 4.76 -10.18
N PHE A 13 20.44 4.58 -11.41
CA PHE A 13 19.59 4.50 -12.60
C PHE A 13 18.58 3.34 -12.49
N LYS A 14 19.03 2.16 -12.06
CA LYS A 14 18.17 0.99 -11.89
C LYS A 14 17.11 1.17 -10.79
N ILE A 15 17.48 1.78 -9.66
CA ILE A 15 16.51 2.12 -8.60
C ILE A 15 15.41 3.04 -9.15
N ASN A 16 15.78 4.01 -9.98
CA ASN A 16 14.83 4.94 -10.59
C ASN A 16 13.91 4.24 -11.61
N GLU A 17 14.44 3.27 -12.37
CA GLU A 17 13.67 2.44 -13.29
C GLU A 17 12.67 1.53 -12.58
N ASP A 18 13.09 0.84 -11.51
CA ASP A 18 12.21 -0.02 -10.70
C ASP A 18 11.09 0.80 -10.03
N LEU A 19 11.41 2.00 -9.54
CA LEU A 19 10.45 2.94 -8.96
C LEU A 19 9.42 3.43 -10.00
N ALA A 20 9.89 3.83 -11.19
CA ALA A 20 9.03 4.26 -12.27
C ALA A 20 8.08 3.14 -12.72
N THR A 21 8.60 1.92 -12.85
CA THR A 21 7.82 0.74 -13.23
C THR A 21 6.72 0.44 -12.21
N ALA A 22 7.05 0.44 -10.91
CA ALA A 22 6.07 0.26 -9.84
C ALA A 22 4.97 1.34 -9.86
N SER A 23 5.34 2.59 -10.17
CA SER A 23 4.40 3.71 -10.28
C SER A 23 3.45 3.56 -11.47
N VAL A 24 3.95 3.09 -12.62
CA VAL A 24 3.11 2.78 -13.79
C VAL A 24 2.06 1.73 -13.44
N TYR A 25 2.47 0.61 -12.84
CA TYR A 25 1.52 -0.42 -12.40
C TYR A 25 0.49 0.11 -11.41
N ARG A 26 0.88 0.99 -10.49
CA ARG A 26 -0.08 1.62 -9.58
C ARG A 26 -1.11 2.47 -10.33
N ASN A 27 -0.67 3.23 -11.33
CA ASN A 27 -1.57 4.07 -12.13
C ASN A 27 -2.53 3.23 -12.98
N GLU A 28 -2.05 2.17 -13.63
CA GLU A 28 -2.89 1.23 -14.39
C GLU A 28 -3.91 0.52 -13.48
N GLY A 29 -3.49 0.11 -12.28
CA GLY A 29 -4.38 -0.44 -11.26
C GLY A 29 -5.45 0.56 -10.82
N ASN A 30 -5.08 1.83 -10.62
CA ASN A 30 -6.02 2.90 -10.25
C ASN A 30 -7.04 3.16 -11.36
N GLU A 31 -6.61 3.21 -12.62
CA GLU A 31 -7.51 3.35 -13.76
C GLU A 31 -8.49 2.17 -13.86
N ALA A 32 -8.02 0.94 -13.60
CA ALA A 32 -8.89 -0.23 -13.55
C ALA A 32 -9.88 -0.16 -12.37
N LEU A 33 -9.44 0.29 -11.18
CA LEU A 33 -10.31 0.53 -10.02
C LEU A 33 -11.43 1.54 -10.33
N GLU A 34 -11.09 2.66 -10.96
CA GLU A 34 -12.05 3.70 -11.35
C GLU A 34 -13.11 3.18 -12.32
N LYS A 35 -12.72 2.26 -13.21
CA LYS A 35 -13.64 1.57 -14.13
C LYS A 35 -14.46 0.45 -13.47
N GLY A 36 -14.19 0.11 -12.21
CA GLY A 36 -14.80 -1.01 -11.50
C GLY A 36 -14.25 -2.39 -11.92
N ASP A 37 -13.15 -2.42 -12.67
CA ASP A 37 -12.48 -3.65 -13.08
C ASP A 37 -11.49 -4.09 -11.99
N PHE A 38 -12.05 -4.59 -10.89
CA PHE A 38 -11.28 -4.93 -9.70
C PHE A 38 -10.29 -6.09 -9.94
N ILE A 39 -10.56 -6.98 -10.90
CA ILE A 39 -9.68 -8.12 -11.21
C ILE A 39 -8.40 -7.63 -11.90
N ASN A 40 -8.53 -6.74 -12.89
CA ASN A 40 -7.35 -6.14 -13.52
C ASN A 40 -6.61 -5.21 -12.55
N ALA A 41 -7.32 -4.48 -11.69
CA ALA A 41 -6.68 -3.70 -10.64
C ALA A 41 -5.79 -4.57 -9.73
N LEU A 42 -6.30 -5.71 -9.24
CA LEU A 42 -5.53 -6.68 -8.45
C LEU A 42 -4.27 -7.17 -9.18
N HIS A 43 -4.40 -7.45 -10.49
CA HIS A 43 -3.27 -7.87 -11.31
C HIS A 43 -2.17 -6.80 -11.34
N PHE A 44 -2.52 -5.56 -11.71
CA PHE A 44 -1.56 -4.47 -11.82
C PHE A 44 -0.88 -4.16 -10.48
N TYR A 45 -1.64 -4.06 -9.39
CA TYR A 45 -1.03 -3.84 -8.07
C TYR A 45 -0.09 -4.96 -7.65
N THR A 46 -0.44 -6.21 -7.96
CA THR A 46 0.41 -7.36 -7.68
C THR A 46 1.72 -7.31 -8.46
N GLU A 47 1.69 -6.94 -9.74
CA GLU A 47 2.90 -6.74 -10.54
C GLU A 47 3.74 -5.57 -10.03
N GLY A 48 3.10 -4.47 -9.60
CA GLY A 48 3.76 -3.36 -8.92
C GLY A 48 4.52 -3.77 -7.66
N ILE A 49 3.90 -4.60 -6.81
CA ILE A 49 4.50 -5.10 -5.56
C ILE A 49 5.69 -6.03 -5.82
N LYS A 50 5.64 -6.83 -6.89
CA LYS A 50 6.71 -7.77 -7.28
C LYS A 50 7.95 -7.07 -7.83
N THR A 51 7.86 -5.79 -8.20
CA THR A 51 9.04 -5.02 -8.63
C THR A 51 10.11 -4.96 -7.54
N ASN A 52 11.37 -4.77 -7.94
CA ASN A 52 12.48 -4.59 -7.00
C ASN A 52 12.52 -3.18 -6.37
N CYS A 53 11.43 -2.41 -6.48
CA CYS A 53 11.32 -1.10 -5.87
C CYS A 53 11.45 -1.21 -4.35
N ASN A 54 12.37 -0.47 -3.74
CA ASN A 54 12.58 -0.48 -2.27
C ASN A 54 12.00 0.75 -1.57
N GLU A 55 11.18 1.53 -2.28
CA GLU A 55 10.52 2.71 -1.76
C GLU A 55 9.30 2.26 -0.93
N LYS A 56 9.38 2.45 0.39
CA LYS A 56 8.39 1.93 1.34
C LYS A 56 7.03 2.60 1.18
N GLU A 57 7.02 3.89 0.89
CA GLU A 57 5.78 4.68 0.78
C GLU A 57 4.95 4.24 -0.43
N LEU A 58 5.58 4.00 -1.57
CA LEU A 58 4.95 3.48 -2.78
C LEU A 58 4.47 2.05 -2.58
N LYS A 59 5.27 1.21 -1.91
CA LYS A 59 4.83 -0.15 -1.56
C LYS A 59 3.63 -0.15 -0.62
N ALA A 60 3.62 0.72 0.39
CA ALA A 60 2.48 0.88 1.29
C ALA A 60 1.21 1.28 0.53
N LYS A 61 1.34 2.21 -0.42
CA LYS A 61 0.25 2.61 -1.34
C LYS A 61 -0.23 1.45 -2.20
N LEU A 62 0.67 0.71 -2.84
CA LEU A 62 0.30 -0.46 -3.65
C LEU A 62 -0.46 -1.52 -2.85
N TYR A 63 -0.03 -1.81 -1.62
CA TYR A 63 -0.76 -2.73 -0.73
C TYR A 63 -2.14 -2.16 -0.37
N ASN A 64 -2.26 -0.90 0.02
CA ASN A 64 -3.56 -0.28 0.31
C ASN A 64 -4.49 -0.28 -0.91
N ASP A 65 -3.98 0.08 -2.09
CA ASP A 65 -4.75 0.11 -3.33
C ASP A 65 -5.24 -1.30 -3.71
N ARG A 66 -4.40 -2.33 -3.50
CA ARG A 66 -4.79 -3.75 -3.65
C ARG A 66 -5.81 -4.19 -2.60
N ALA A 67 -5.69 -3.73 -1.35
CA ALA A 67 -6.67 -3.96 -0.30
C ALA A 67 -8.05 -3.41 -0.67
N ILE A 68 -8.10 -2.21 -1.29
CA ILE A 68 -9.35 -1.63 -1.80
C ILE A 68 -9.99 -2.55 -2.84
N ALA A 69 -9.21 -3.05 -3.81
CA ALA A 69 -9.70 -3.97 -4.84
C ALA A 69 -10.22 -5.29 -4.23
N HIS A 70 -9.48 -5.89 -3.29
CA HIS A 70 -9.93 -7.08 -2.55
C HIS A 70 -11.24 -6.82 -1.80
N PHE A 71 -11.33 -5.69 -1.11
CA PHE A 71 -12.54 -5.32 -0.36
C PHE A 71 -13.76 -5.17 -1.29
N LYS A 72 -13.59 -4.54 -2.45
CA LYS A 72 -14.67 -4.37 -3.46
C LYS A 72 -15.15 -5.70 -4.04
N LEU A 73 -14.31 -6.72 -4.05
CA LEU A 73 -14.65 -8.08 -4.47
C LEU A 73 -15.23 -8.95 -3.33
N GLY A 74 -15.33 -8.44 -2.11
CA GLY A 74 -15.76 -9.22 -0.94
C GLY A 74 -14.66 -10.09 -0.33
N ASN A 75 -13.42 -9.96 -0.80
CA ASN A 75 -12.25 -10.69 -0.30
C ASN A 75 -11.71 -10.00 0.97
N HIS A 76 -12.51 -9.94 2.02
CA HIS A 76 -12.21 -9.14 3.21
C HIS A 76 -10.96 -9.62 3.96
N GLN A 77 -10.67 -10.93 3.96
CA GLN A 77 -9.46 -11.47 4.58
C GLN A 77 -8.19 -11.02 3.87
N ASP A 78 -8.18 -11.05 2.53
CA ASP A 78 -7.03 -10.56 1.75
C ASP A 78 -6.89 -9.03 1.87
N SER A 79 -8.01 -8.30 1.91
CA SER A 79 -8.00 -6.86 2.19
C SER A 79 -7.38 -6.54 3.55
N LEU A 80 -7.60 -7.36 4.57
CA LEU A 80 -7.00 -7.17 5.88
C LEU A 80 -5.49 -7.43 5.83
N ILE A 81 -5.06 -8.52 5.19
CA ILE A 81 -3.64 -8.87 5.02
C ILE A 81 -2.87 -7.74 4.31
N ASP A 82 -3.45 -7.19 3.24
CA ASP A 82 -2.83 -6.08 2.52
C ASP A 82 -2.80 -4.79 3.34
N ALA A 83 -3.84 -4.50 4.13
CA ALA A 83 -3.83 -3.37 5.05
C ALA A 83 -2.75 -3.50 6.13
N GLU A 84 -2.54 -4.71 6.67
CA GLU A 84 -1.46 -5.03 7.62
C GLU A 84 -0.08 -4.78 6.99
N ALA A 85 0.14 -5.27 5.78
CA ALA A 85 1.40 -5.05 5.05
C ALA A 85 1.65 -3.56 4.77
N ALA A 86 0.60 -2.79 4.45
CA ALA A 86 0.71 -1.35 4.24
C ALA A 86 1.14 -0.61 5.52
N ILE A 87 0.55 -0.93 6.68
CA ILE A 87 0.93 -0.27 7.94
C ILE A 87 2.26 -0.74 8.52
N GLU A 88 2.73 -1.95 8.17
CA GLU A 88 4.09 -2.38 8.51
C GLU A 88 5.14 -1.51 7.80
N LEU A 89 4.84 -1.08 6.57
CA LEU A 89 5.70 -0.19 5.79
C LEU A 89 5.56 1.28 6.17
N ASN A 90 4.32 1.74 6.39
CA ASN A 90 4.00 3.09 6.83
C ASN A 90 2.96 3.05 7.98
N PRO A 91 3.43 3.06 9.25
CA PRO A 91 2.55 2.97 10.41
C PRO A 91 1.55 4.12 10.58
N THR A 92 1.77 5.27 9.93
CA THR A 92 0.89 6.44 10.01
C THR A 92 -0.04 6.55 8.79
N PHE A 93 -0.09 5.53 7.93
CA PHE A 93 -0.94 5.55 6.75
C PHE A 93 -2.42 5.34 7.10
N LEU A 94 -3.12 6.45 7.35
CA LEU A 94 -4.49 6.45 7.87
C LEU A 94 -5.49 5.71 6.97
N GLU A 95 -5.34 5.79 5.64
CA GLU A 95 -6.23 5.09 4.70
C GLU A 95 -6.14 3.56 4.85
N ALA A 96 -4.93 3.03 5.01
CA ALA A 96 -4.71 1.61 5.27
C ALA A 96 -5.26 1.18 6.63
N ILE A 97 -5.13 2.05 7.65
CA ILE A 97 -5.72 1.81 8.98
C ILE A 97 -7.24 1.69 8.90
N VAL A 98 -7.90 2.62 8.22
CA VAL A 98 -9.35 2.59 8.01
C VAL A 98 -9.77 1.37 7.20
N ARG A 99 -8.97 0.98 6.19
CA ARG A 99 -9.23 -0.23 5.41
C ARG A 99 -9.17 -1.49 6.27
N GLY A 100 -8.14 -1.63 7.11
CA GLY A 100 -8.00 -2.73 8.06
C GLY A 100 -9.18 -2.81 9.04
N ALA A 101 -9.56 -1.68 9.64
CA ALA A 101 -10.73 -1.60 10.52
C ALA A 101 -12.02 -2.07 9.81
N THR A 102 -12.26 -1.58 8.59
CA THR A 102 -13.45 -1.93 7.80
C THR A 102 -13.44 -3.41 7.43
N ALA A 103 -12.30 -3.97 7.03
CA ALA A 103 -12.16 -5.40 6.74
C ALA A 103 -12.45 -6.27 7.97
N CYS A 104 -11.97 -5.88 9.16
CA CYS A 104 -12.28 -6.57 10.40
C CYS A 104 -13.79 -6.55 10.73
N VAL A 105 -14.49 -5.43 10.48
CA VAL A 105 -15.95 -5.35 10.68
C VAL A 105 -16.69 -6.33 9.78
N GLU A 106 -16.36 -6.39 8.49
CA GLU A 106 -16.98 -7.35 7.55
C GLU A 106 -16.69 -8.82 7.94
N LEU A 107 -15.49 -9.07 8.47
CA LEU A 107 -15.09 -10.38 8.99
C LEU A 107 -15.66 -10.70 10.39
N LYS A 108 -16.42 -9.77 11.00
CA LYS A 108 -16.97 -9.86 12.37
C LYS A 108 -15.89 -10.00 13.47
N LYS A 109 -14.68 -9.52 13.19
CA LYS A 109 -13.54 -9.44 14.12
C LYS A 109 -13.56 -8.12 14.88
N PHE A 110 -14.55 -7.94 15.74
CA PHE A 110 -14.83 -6.63 16.34
C PHE A 110 -13.73 -6.14 17.30
N GLU A 111 -13.07 -7.04 18.03
CA GLU A 111 -11.95 -6.67 18.92
C GLU A 111 -10.73 -6.16 18.11
N GLU A 112 -10.42 -6.83 17.00
CA GLU A 112 -9.37 -6.39 16.08
C GLU A 112 -9.74 -5.02 15.47
N ALA A 113 -11.01 -4.82 15.08
CA ALA A 113 -11.48 -3.55 14.53
C ALA A 113 -11.30 -2.38 15.51
N ILE A 114 -11.58 -2.58 16.81
CA ILE A 114 -11.33 -1.57 17.84
C ILE A 114 -9.84 -1.22 17.91
N THR A 115 -8.97 -2.23 17.87
CA THR A 115 -7.51 -2.02 17.86
C THR A 115 -7.05 -1.19 16.66
N TRP A 116 -7.66 -1.38 15.48
CA TRP A 116 -7.39 -0.54 14.31
C TRP A 116 -7.89 0.90 14.49
N CYS A 117 -9.07 1.10 15.09
CA CYS A 117 -9.58 2.43 15.41
C CYS A 117 -8.65 3.18 16.37
N ASP A 118 -8.15 2.50 17.41
CA ASP A 118 -7.21 3.08 18.38
C ASP A 118 -5.91 3.54 17.70
N LYS A 119 -5.37 2.74 16.77
CA LYS A 119 -4.23 3.15 15.93
C LYS A 119 -4.54 4.41 15.12
N GLY A 120 -5.71 4.47 14.48
CA GLY A 120 -6.12 5.62 13.68
C GLY A 120 -6.28 6.89 14.51
N LEU A 121 -6.84 6.78 15.71
CA LEU A 121 -6.97 7.89 16.65
C LEU A 121 -5.59 8.40 17.09
N ALA A 122 -4.65 7.51 17.42
CA ALA A 122 -3.29 7.90 17.78
C ALA A 122 -2.59 8.70 16.66
N VAL A 123 -2.67 8.23 15.42
CA VAL A 123 -2.10 8.94 14.26
C VAL A 123 -2.75 10.31 14.05
N SER A 124 -4.09 10.38 14.16
CA SER A 124 -4.81 11.64 13.99
C SER A 124 -4.46 12.68 15.06
N PHE A 125 -4.20 12.23 16.29
CA PHE A 125 -3.85 13.10 17.41
C PHE A 125 -2.43 13.65 17.28
N GLU A 126 -1.46 12.80 16.90
CA GLU A 126 -0.07 13.23 16.66
C GLU A 126 0.03 14.30 15.55
N GLY A 127 -0.81 14.22 14.51
CA GLY A 127 -0.87 15.22 13.44
C GLY A 127 -1.33 16.62 13.89
N ILE A 128 -1.94 16.75 15.07
CA ILE A 128 -2.49 18.02 15.59
C ILE A 128 -1.45 18.82 16.41
N PHE A 129 -0.42 18.16 16.97
CA PHE A 129 0.58 18.83 17.84
C PHE A 129 1.87 19.23 17.13
N HIS A 130 1.98 19.00 15.82
CA HIS A 130 3.07 19.51 15.01
C HIS A 130 2.69 20.86 14.36
N PHE A 131 2.64 21.92 15.17
CA PHE A 131 2.64 23.33 14.74
C PHE A 131 3.61 24.15 15.58
#